data_AF-A0A0G4MG69-F1
#
_entry.id   AF-A0A0G4MG69-F1
#
_cell.length_a   1.000
_cell.length_b   1.000
_cell.length_c   1.000
_cell.angle_alpha   90.00
_cell.angle_beta   90.00
_cell.angle_gamma   90.00
#
_symmetry.space_group_name_H-M   'P 1'
#
loop_
_entity.id
_entity.type
_entity.pdbx_description
1 polymer ?
#
loop_
_entity_poly.entity_id
_entity_poly.type
_entity_poly.pdbx_seq_one_letter_code
_entity_poly.pdbx_strand_id
1 'polypeptide(L)'
;SKTPKPKQPGDEDKVDEGEFVPGYGAGGIGRIKIADFGLSKVVWDTQTMTPCGTVGYTAPEIVKDERYSKSVDMWALGCVLYTLLCGFPPFYDESIEVLTEKVAKGQFTFLSPWWDDISKSAQDLISHLLAVDPEKRFTITEFL
;
A
#
# COMPACT_ATOMS: atom_id res chain seq x y z
N SER A 1 -18.42 -31.93 -3.54
CA SER A 1 -19.80 -31.92 -3.03
C SER A 1 -20.21 -30.47 -2.83
N LYS A 2 -21.07 -29.93 -3.70
CA LYS A 2 -21.46 -28.50 -3.70
C LYS A 2 -22.73 -28.33 -2.89
N THR A 3 -22.60 -28.21 -1.58
CA THR A 3 -23.72 -27.79 -0.72
C THR A 3 -23.62 -26.28 -0.53
N PRO A 4 -24.59 -25.48 -0.98
CA PRO A 4 -24.58 -24.03 -0.77
C PRO A 4 -24.58 -23.73 0.73
N LYS A 5 -23.69 -22.84 1.18
CA LYS A 5 -23.71 -22.36 2.57
C LYS A 5 -24.95 -21.48 2.77
N PRO A 6 -25.63 -21.56 3.93
CA PRO A 6 -26.76 -20.69 4.25
C PRO A 6 -26.30 -19.22 4.29
N LYS A 7 -27.05 -18.32 3.64
CA LYS A 7 -26.80 -16.88 3.67
C LYS A 7 -27.05 -16.33 5.08
N GLN A 8 -26.16 -15.46 5.56
CA GLN A 8 -26.34 -14.77 6.84
C GLN A 8 -27.27 -13.56 6.68
N PRO A 9 -27.97 -13.12 7.75
CA PRO A 9 -28.75 -11.89 7.71
C PRO A 9 -27.85 -10.70 7.34
N GLY A 10 -28.13 -10.02 6.23
CA GLY A 10 -27.30 -8.93 5.68
C GLY A 10 -26.48 -9.27 4.42
N ASP A 11 -26.55 -10.51 3.93
CA ASP A 11 -25.94 -10.93 2.65
C ASP A 11 -26.91 -10.86 1.45
N GLU A 12 -28.12 -10.30 1.62
CA GLU A 12 -29.19 -10.36 0.61
C GLU A 12 -28.84 -9.58 -0.66
N ASP A 13 -28.08 -8.47 -0.54
CA ASP A 13 -27.68 -7.61 -1.66
C ASP A 13 -26.22 -7.76 -2.08
N LYS A 14 -25.46 -8.66 -1.44
CA LYS A 14 -24.06 -8.88 -1.81
C LYS A 14 -23.99 -9.72 -3.08
N VAL A 15 -23.52 -9.10 -4.15
CA VAL A 15 -23.23 -9.79 -5.41
C VAL A 15 -22.03 -10.71 -5.18
N ASP A 16 -22.10 -11.93 -5.71
CA ASP A 16 -21.00 -12.90 -5.63
C ASP A 16 -19.78 -12.38 -6.43
N GLU A 17 -18.63 -12.26 -5.76
CA GLU A 17 -17.37 -11.75 -6.31
C GLU A 17 -16.75 -12.66 -7.38
N GLY A 18 -17.36 -13.83 -7.58
CA GLY A 18 -16.93 -14.83 -8.53
C GLY A 18 -15.76 -15.64 -7.96
N GLU A 19 -15.56 -16.81 -8.56
CA GLU A 19 -14.40 -17.64 -8.25
C GLU A 19 -13.12 -17.00 -8.82
N PHE A 20 -11.99 -17.22 -8.13
CA PHE A 20 -10.70 -16.79 -8.62
C PHE A 20 -10.38 -17.45 -9.96
N VAL A 21 -10.09 -16.62 -10.97
CA VAL A 21 -9.65 -17.08 -12.28
C VAL A 21 -8.13 -16.87 -12.40
N PRO A 22 -7.33 -17.93 -12.61
CA PRO A 22 -5.89 -17.79 -12.83
C PRO A 22 -5.57 -16.80 -13.96
N GLY A 23 -4.71 -15.83 -13.69
CA GLY A 23 -4.31 -14.78 -14.64
C GLY A 23 -5.26 -13.58 -14.77
N TYR A 24 -6.44 -13.64 -14.15
CA TYR A 24 -7.44 -12.55 -14.16
C TYR A 24 -7.81 -12.06 -12.74
N GLY A 25 -7.71 -12.91 -11.72
CA GLY A 25 -8.07 -12.60 -10.33
C GLY A 25 -9.51 -13.02 -9.98
N ALA A 26 -9.92 -12.71 -8.73
CA ALA A 26 -11.31 -12.76 -8.25
C ALA A 26 -11.81 -11.32 -8.03
N GLY A 27 -13.13 -11.07 -7.94
CA GLY A 27 -13.66 -9.76 -7.54
C GLY A 27 -14.10 -8.83 -8.68
N GLY A 28 -14.52 -9.37 -9.82
CA GLY A 28 -14.87 -8.58 -11.03
C GLY A 28 -16.10 -7.66 -10.94
N ILE A 29 -16.75 -7.57 -9.79
CA ILE A 29 -18.03 -6.86 -9.60
C ILE A 29 -17.90 -5.51 -8.87
N GLY A 30 -16.70 -5.11 -8.46
CA GLY A 30 -16.49 -3.92 -7.64
C GLY A 30 -15.65 -2.83 -8.31
N ARG A 31 -16.12 -1.58 -8.26
CA ARG A 31 -15.23 -0.42 -8.48
C ARG A 31 -14.51 -0.12 -7.18
N ILE A 32 -13.18 -0.26 -7.15
CA ILE A 32 -12.37 0.12 -5.99
C ILE A 32 -12.58 1.62 -5.72
N LYS A 33 -12.88 1.97 -4.47
CA LYS A 33 -13.05 3.34 -4.00
C LYS A 33 -12.16 3.56 -2.79
N ILE A 34 -11.43 4.67 -2.78
CA ILE A 34 -10.73 5.15 -1.60
C ILE A 34 -11.76 5.82 -0.68
N ALA A 35 -11.69 5.53 0.62
CA ALA A 35 -12.57 6.06 1.63
C ALA A 35 -11.75 6.56 2.83
N ASP A 36 -12.44 7.19 3.78
CA ASP A 36 -11.86 7.73 5.03
C ASP A 36 -10.77 8.79 4.82
N PHE A 37 -11.21 9.97 4.39
CA PHE A 37 -10.36 11.14 4.24
C PHE A 37 -10.28 11.98 5.54
N GLY A 38 -10.56 11.40 6.70
CA GLY A 38 -10.60 12.12 7.99
C GLY A 38 -9.27 12.77 8.40
N LEU A 39 -8.16 12.27 7.85
CA LEU A 39 -6.81 12.81 8.04
C LEU A 39 -6.28 13.55 6.80
N SER A 40 -7.08 13.67 5.74
CA SER A 40 -6.70 14.37 4.52
C SER A 40 -6.56 15.87 4.77
N LYS A 41 -5.70 16.52 3.98
CA LYS A 41 -5.51 17.97 4.05
C LYS A 41 -5.43 18.56 2.65
N VAL A 42 -6.10 19.69 2.46
CA VAL A 42 -5.99 20.44 1.20
C VAL A 42 -4.67 21.19 1.22
N VAL A 43 -3.79 20.84 0.27
CA VAL A 43 -2.49 21.50 0.08
C VAL A 43 -2.72 22.76 -0.76
N TRP A 44 -2.94 23.91 -0.10
CA TRP A 44 -3.13 25.22 -0.75
C TRP A 44 -1.81 25.89 -1.13
N ASP A 45 -0.76 25.62 -0.36
CA ASP A 45 0.62 26.03 -0.57
C ASP A 45 1.51 24.92 0.01
N THR A 46 2.72 24.74 -0.49
CA THR A 46 3.60 23.56 -0.32
C THR A 46 4.02 23.23 1.12
N GLN A 47 3.11 22.94 2.05
CA GLN A 47 3.38 22.36 3.37
C GLN A 47 2.11 22.13 4.19
N THR A 48 2.03 20.95 4.81
CA THR A 48 0.99 20.62 5.79
C THR A 48 1.62 19.89 6.98
N MET A 49 1.09 20.10 8.21
CA MET A 49 1.69 19.66 9.49
C MET A 49 0.66 18.96 10.40
N THR A 50 0.65 17.62 10.50
CA THR A 50 -0.10 16.80 11.50
C THR A 50 0.46 15.36 11.49
N PRO A 51 0.96 14.81 12.62
CA PRO A 51 1.42 13.42 12.68
C PRO A 51 0.24 12.49 12.90
N CYS A 52 -0.23 11.81 11.85
CA CYS A 52 -1.21 10.73 11.94
C CYS A 52 -0.92 9.66 10.88
N GLY A 53 -0.72 8.40 11.29
CA GLY A 53 -0.53 7.26 10.38
C GLY A 53 -0.10 5.99 11.11
N THR A 54 -0.42 4.81 10.54
CA THR A 54 0.14 3.54 11.02
C THR A 54 1.60 3.44 10.60
N VAL A 55 2.53 3.28 11.54
CA VAL A 55 3.99 3.45 11.32
C VAL A 55 4.54 2.65 10.13
N GLY A 56 3.99 1.47 9.82
CA GLY A 56 4.40 0.67 8.65
C GLY A 56 4.05 1.24 7.27
N TYR A 57 3.16 2.24 7.20
CA TYR A 57 2.72 2.90 5.96
C TYR A 57 3.16 4.38 5.89
N THR A 58 3.75 4.88 6.96
CA THR A 58 4.20 6.26 7.06
C THR A 58 5.50 6.46 6.27
N ALA A 59 5.55 7.49 5.41
CA ALA A 59 6.73 7.79 4.63
C ALA A 59 7.92 8.27 5.51
N PRO A 60 9.18 8.03 5.10
CA PRO A 60 10.38 8.38 5.89
C PRO A 60 10.46 9.87 6.24
N GLU A 61 9.97 10.74 5.36
CA GLU A 61 9.96 12.19 5.58
C GLU A 61 8.98 12.59 6.69
N ILE A 62 7.83 11.91 6.85
CA ILE A 62 6.88 12.21 7.94
C ILE A 62 7.52 11.95 9.31
N VAL A 63 8.44 10.99 9.39
CA VAL A 63 9.19 10.67 10.62
C VAL A 63 10.28 11.72 10.91
N LYS A 64 10.85 12.35 9.87
CA LYS A 64 12.03 13.23 9.97
C LYS A 64 11.69 14.72 9.97
N ASP A 65 10.65 15.14 9.26
CA ASP A 65 10.30 16.53 9.06
C ASP A 65 8.77 16.61 8.90
N GLU A 66 8.09 17.33 9.79
CA GLU A 66 6.62 17.36 9.86
C GLU A 66 5.95 17.99 8.60
N ARG A 67 6.75 18.36 7.59
CA ARG A 67 6.37 18.91 6.29
C ARG A 67 6.17 17.79 5.26
N TYR A 68 4.93 17.38 5.01
CA TYR A 68 4.61 16.35 3.99
C TYR A 68 4.07 16.95 2.69
N SER A 69 4.30 16.22 1.59
CA SER A 69 3.82 16.54 0.22
C SER A 69 2.99 15.38 -0.34
N LYS A 70 2.48 15.50 -1.58
CA LYS A 70 1.78 14.40 -2.28
C LYS A 70 2.64 13.13 -2.43
N SER A 71 3.96 13.22 -2.28
CA SER A 71 4.90 12.09 -2.30
C SER A 71 4.57 11.03 -1.24
N VAL A 72 3.96 11.41 -0.11
CA VAL A 72 3.69 10.47 0.99
C VAL A 72 2.60 9.46 0.61
N ASP A 73 1.64 9.88 -0.21
CA ASP A 73 0.60 9.00 -0.75
C ASP A 73 1.21 7.95 -1.69
N MET A 74 2.24 8.33 -2.45
CA MET A 74 2.96 7.42 -3.35
C MET A 74 3.76 6.36 -2.57
N TRP A 75 4.32 6.72 -1.41
CA TRP A 75 4.95 5.75 -0.51
C TRP A 75 3.92 4.77 0.04
N ALA A 76 2.79 5.27 0.54
CA ALA A 76 1.70 4.42 1.05
C ALA A 76 1.17 3.49 -0.05
N LEU A 77 1.04 3.97 -1.28
CA LEU A 77 0.69 3.17 -2.45
C LEU A 77 1.72 2.05 -2.70
N GLY A 78 3.02 2.34 -2.57
CA GLY A 78 4.08 1.34 -2.63
C GLY A 78 3.94 0.25 -1.56
N CYS A 79 3.64 0.61 -0.32
CA CYS A 79 3.39 -0.34 0.76
C CYS A 79 2.15 -1.22 0.49
N VAL A 80 1.06 -0.63 0.00
CA VAL A 80 -0.15 -1.36 -0.38
C VAL A 80 0.14 -2.31 -1.53
N LEU A 81 0.80 -1.86 -2.60
CA LEU A 81 1.13 -2.68 -3.76
C LEU A 81 2.04 -3.86 -3.39
N TYR A 82 3.07 -3.63 -2.58
CA TYR A 82 3.93 -4.70 -2.06
C TYR A 82 3.08 -5.75 -1.32
N THR A 83 2.21 -5.31 -0.41
CA THR A 83 1.35 -6.19 0.39
C THR A 83 0.36 -6.97 -0.46
N LEU A 84 -0.22 -6.35 -1.50
CA LEU A 84 -1.14 -7.01 -2.42
C LEU A 84 -0.47 -8.15 -3.20
N LEU A 85 0.83 -8.04 -3.48
CA LEU A 85 1.54 -9.02 -4.29
C LEU A 85 2.08 -10.21 -3.48
N CYS A 86 2.55 -10.00 -2.24
CA CYS A 86 3.15 -11.07 -1.44
C CYS A 86 2.42 -11.41 -0.13
N GLY A 87 1.41 -10.62 0.27
CA GLY A 87 0.55 -10.89 1.43
C GLY A 87 1.07 -10.38 2.77
N PHE A 88 2.18 -9.66 2.82
CA PHE A 88 2.74 -9.08 4.05
C PHE A 88 3.37 -7.70 3.78
N PRO A 89 3.47 -6.81 4.78
CA PRO A 89 4.00 -5.46 4.59
C PRO A 89 5.51 -5.46 4.31
N PRO A 90 6.03 -4.47 3.55
CA PRO A 90 7.46 -4.37 3.27
C PRO A 90 8.30 -4.05 4.51
N PHE A 91 7.71 -3.38 5.50
CA PHE A 91 8.36 -3.02 6.76
C PHE A 91 7.60 -3.66 7.92
N TYR A 92 8.28 -4.52 8.66
CA TYR A 92 7.76 -5.13 9.88
C TYR A 92 8.89 -5.36 10.88
N ASP A 93 8.61 -5.07 12.15
CA ASP A 93 9.43 -5.43 13.29
C ASP A 93 8.56 -5.40 14.56
N GLU A 94 8.94 -6.17 15.58
CA GLU A 94 8.28 -6.12 16.89
C GLU A 94 8.68 -4.86 17.67
N SER A 95 9.91 -4.37 17.47
CA SER A 95 10.37 -3.10 18.02
C SER A 95 9.96 -1.95 17.10
N ILE A 96 9.23 -0.99 17.69
CA ILE A 96 8.82 0.22 16.98
C ILE A 96 10.02 1.06 16.55
N GLU A 97 11.09 1.05 17.35
CA GLU A 97 12.35 1.74 17.06
C GLU A 97 13.03 1.15 15.83
N VAL A 98 13.12 -0.19 15.76
CA VAL A 98 13.71 -0.90 14.62
C VAL A 98 12.83 -0.74 13.37
N LEU A 99 11.50 -0.82 13.51
CA LEU A 99 10.58 -0.58 12.41
C LEU A 99 10.77 0.83 11.84
N THR A 100 10.85 1.83 12.72
CA THR A 100 11.06 3.23 12.32
C THR A 100 12.40 3.40 11.62
N GLU A 101 13.46 2.74 12.08
CA GLU A 101 14.76 2.76 11.43
C GLU A 101 14.74 2.11 10.04
N LYS A 102 14.06 0.96 9.89
CA LYS A 102 13.88 0.29 8.59
C LYS A 102 13.15 1.19 7.61
N VAL A 103 12.05 1.82 8.02
CA VAL A 103 11.31 2.80 7.21
C VAL A 103 12.21 3.98 6.85
N ALA A 104 12.88 4.58 7.84
CA ALA A 104 13.74 5.76 7.65
C ALA A 104 14.93 5.53 6.69
N LYS A 105 15.34 4.27 6.53
CA LYS A 105 16.40 3.83 5.60
C LYS A 105 15.87 3.17 4.32
N GLY A 106 14.56 2.96 4.19
CA GLY A 106 13.97 2.22 3.07
C GLY A 106 14.44 0.77 3.00
N GLN A 107 14.67 0.14 4.14
CA GLN A 107 15.15 -1.24 4.23
C GLN A 107 14.00 -2.24 4.13
N PHE A 108 13.68 -2.64 2.91
CA PHE A 108 12.79 -3.76 2.61
C PHE A 108 13.49 -4.71 1.61
N THR A 109 12.98 -5.92 1.48
CA THR A 109 13.54 -6.92 0.56
C THR A 109 12.43 -7.65 -0.18
N PHE A 110 12.74 -8.13 -1.39
CA PHE A 110 11.87 -9.03 -2.14
C PHE A 110 12.23 -10.47 -1.74
N LEU A 111 11.56 -10.98 -0.69
CA LEU A 111 11.89 -12.27 -0.07
C LEU A 111 11.44 -13.45 -0.94
N SER A 112 12.35 -14.40 -1.16
CA SER A 112 11.99 -15.73 -1.66
C SER A 112 11.30 -16.56 -0.56
N PRO A 113 10.32 -17.41 -0.91
CA PRO A 113 9.85 -17.72 -2.27
C PRO A 113 8.76 -16.78 -2.79
N TRP A 114 8.23 -15.88 -1.96
CA TRP A 114 7.03 -15.09 -2.28
C TRP A 114 7.20 -14.16 -3.49
N TRP A 115 8.43 -13.69 -3.74
CA TRP A 115 8.74 -12.78 -4.84
C TRP A 115 9.36 -13.43 -6.07
N ASP A 116 9.54 -14.76 -6.06
CA ASP A 116 10.23 -15.47 -7.14
C ASP A 116 9.42 -15.46 -8.44
N ASP A 117 8.09 -15.60 -8.34
CA ASP A 117 7.17 -15.59 -9.49
C ASP A 117 6.64 -14.19 -9.84
N ILE A 118 6.98 -13.16 -9.05
CA ILE A 118 6.54 -11.79 -9.29
C ILE A 118 7.50 -11.10 -10.28
N SER A 119 6.94 -10.49 -11.32
CA SER A 119 7.71 -9.86 -12.39
C SER A 119 8.73 -8.82 -11.88
N LYS A 120 9.87 -8.73 -12.57
CA LYS A 120 10.89 -7.70 -12.28
C LYS A 120 10.37 -6.28 -12.49
N SER A 121 9.45 -6.08 -13.43
CA SER A 121 8.80 -4.78 -13.64
C SER A 121 7.98 -4.34 -12.41
N ALA A 122 7.32 -5.25 -11.71
CA ALA A 122 6.60 -4.93 -10.48
C ALA A 122 7.56 -4.61 -9.32
N GLN A 123 8.66 -5.36 -9.21
CA GLN A 123 9.72 -5.09 -8.22
C GLN A 123 10.35 -3.71 -8.47
N ASP A 124 10.62 -3.36 -9.72
CA ASP A 124 11.14 -2.06 -10.12
C ASP A 124 10.18 -0.91 -9.80
N LEU A 125 8.90 -1.06 -10.16
CA LEU A 125 7.85 -0.08 -9.82
C LEU A 125 7.77 0.19 -8.32
N ILE A 126 7.76 -0.86 -7.50
CA ILE A 126 7.73 -0.73 -6.03
C ILE A 126 8.98 -0.04 -5.51
N SER A 127 10.15 -0.32 -6.10
CA SER A 127 11.42 0.28 -5.67
C SER A 127 11.42 1.80 -5.91
N HIS A 128 10.78 2.27 -6.98
CA HIS A 128 10.58 3.69 -7.25
C HIS A 128 9.52 4.33 -6.35
N LEU A 129 8.46 3.61 -5.99
CA LEU A 129 7.44 4.09 -5.03
C LEU A 129 7.97 4.16 -3.59
N LEU A 130 8.84 3.23 -3.20
CA LEU A 130 9.48 3.16 -1.89
C LEU A 130 10.87 3.83 -1.87
N ALA A 131 11.10 4.80 -2.76
CA ALA A 131 12.28 5.63 -2.72
C ALA A 131 12.25 6.54 -1.47
N VAL A 132 13.33 6.49 -0.68
CA VAL A 132 13.45 7.28 0.56
C VAL A 132 13.50 8.77 0.28
N ASP A 133 14.17 9.17 -0.80
CA ASP A 133 14.23 10.54 -1.29
C ASP A 133 12.92 10.89 -2.02
N PRO A 134 12.09 11.81 -1.50
CA PRO A 134 10.80 12.15 -2.11
C PRO A 134 10.92 12.68 -3.54
N GLU A 135 12.04 13.33 -3.88
CA GLU A 135 12.30 13.88 -5.22
C GLU A 135 12.64 12.79 -6.26
N LYS A 136 13.03 11.61 -5.79
CA LYS A 136 13.28 10.42 -6.64
C LYS A 136 12.10 9.47 -6.64
N ARG A 137 11.10 9.72 -5.81
CA ARG A 137 9.91 8.90 -5.71
C ARG A 137 8.99 9.21 -6.88
N PHE A 138 8.47 8.15 -7.51
CA PHE A 138 7.53 8.34 -8.61
C PHE A 138 6.33 9.18 -8.19
N THR A 139 6.03 10.16 -9.02
CA THR A 139 4.77 10.88 -9.03
C THR A 139 3.65 10.00 -9.58
N ILE A 140 2.40 10.42 -9.36
CA ILE A 140 1.26 9.70 -9.92
C ILE A 140 1.30 9.61 -11.46
N THR A 141 1.88 10.61 -12.12
CA THR A 141 2.00 10.63 -13.59
C THR A 141 3.05 9.65 -14.11
N GLU A 142 4.10 9.38 -13.34
CA GLU A 142 5.11 8.37 -13.69
C GLU A 142 4.66 6.95 -13.35
N PHE A 143 3.75 6.81 -12.39
CA PHE A 143 3.13 5.55 -12.01
C PHE A 143 2.10 5.02 -13.03
N LEU A 144 1.35 5.92 -13.67
CA LEU A 144 0.28 5.60 -14.63
C LEU A 144 0.80 5.39 -16.06
#